data_AF-A0A7K0S4N5-F1
#
_entry.id   AF-A0A7K0S4N5-F1
#
_cell.length_a   1.000
_cell.length_b   1.000
_cell.length_c   1.000
_cell.angle_alpha   90.00
_cell.angle_beta   90.00
_cell.angle_gamma   90.00
#
_symmetry.space_group_name_H-M   'P 1'
#
loop_
_entity.id
_entity.type
_entity.pdbx_description
1 polymer ?
#
loop_
_entity_poly.entity_id
_entity_poly.type
_entity_poly.pdbx_seq_one_letter_code
_entity_poly.pdbx_strand_id
1 'polypeptide(L)'
;MIRVSGPSLTKVDRSSPLYLLLEKAHVRIAQMDATTWGQAAKSEAAIRLNWVDLPHTSRALLPVINSSLEKFKDFDNFILCGMGGSS
;
A
#
# COMPACT_ATOMS: atom_id res chain seq x y z
N MET A 1 13.42 16.06 -9.31
CA MET A 1 13.61 16.30 -7.85
C MET A 1 12.24 16.65 -7.28
N ILE A 2 11.72 15.85 -6.35
CA ILE A 2 10.42 16.14 -5.72
C ILE A 2 10.60 17.35 -4.80
N ARG A 3 9.85 18.42 -5.05
CA ARG A 3 9.87 19.64 -4.23
C ARG A 3 8.71 19.60 -3.25
N VAL A 4 9.02 19.49 -1.96
CA VAL A 4 8.01 19.57 -0.89
C VAL A 4 7.89 21.03 -0.44
N SER A 5 6.66 21.54 -0.28
CA SER A 5 6.38 22.90 0.20
C SER A 5 5.13 22.94 1.08
N GLY A 6 4.99 23.96 1.92
CA GLY A 6 3.81 24.16 2.77
C GLY A 6 4.13 24.63 4.20
N PRO A 7 3.16 25.22 4.90
CA PRO A 7 3.38 25.86 6.22
C PRO A 7 3.78 24.85 7.31
N SER A 8 3.45 23.57 7.16
CA SER A 8 3.82 22.52 8.12
C SER A 8 5.30 22.16 8.09
N LEU A 9 6.03 22.48 7.02
CA LEU A 9 7.45 22.14 6.89
C LEU A 9 8.31 22.78 7.97
N THR A 10 7.92 23.96 8.46
CA THR A 10 8.63 24.65 9.55
C THR A 10 8.58 23.89 10.87
N LYS A 11 7.64 22.93 11.01
CA LYS A 11 7.50 22.06 12.18
C LYS A 11 8.32 20.76 12.08
N VAL A 12 8.94 20.50 10.92
CA VAL A 12 9.68 19.26 10.68
C VAL A 12 11.15 19.49 10.96
N ASP A 13 11.63 19.00 12.11
CA ASP A 13 13.06 18.91 12.38
C ASP A 13 13.65 17.65 11.73
N ARG A 14 14.30 17.85 10.58
CA ARG A 14 14.96 16.79 9.82
C ARG A 14 16.25 16.26 10.47
N SER A 15 16.78 16.98 11.45
CA SER A 15 17.95 16.54 12.21
C SER A 15 17.57 15.69 13.44
N SER A 16 16.28 15.67 13.80
CA SER A 16 15.83 14.93 14.98
C SER A 16 16.07 13.42 14.84
N PRO A 17 16.42 12.72 15.93
CA PRO A 17 16.57 11.26 15.90
C PRO A 17 15.30 10.54 15.42
N LEU A 18 14.12 11.06 15.75
CA LEU A 18 12.84 10.51 15.31
C LEU A 18 12.68 10.63 13.79
N TYR A 19 13.00 11.78 13.21
CA TYR A 19 12.95 11.94 11.75
C TYR A 19 13.88 10.96 11.06
N LEU A 20 15.14 10.85 11.51
CA LEU A 20 16.13 9.94 10.92
C LEU A 20 15.71 8.46 11.05
N LEU A 21 14.97 8.11 12.11
CA LEU A 21 14.39 6.78 12.27
C LEU A 21 13.24 6.56 11.27
N LEU A 22 12.30 7.50 11.18
CA LEU A 22 11.14 7.42 10.26
C LEU A 22 11.56 7.47 8.80
N GLU A 23 12.60 8.22 8.48
CA GLU A 23 13.18 8.28 7.14
C GLU A 23 13.62 6.89 6.69
N LYS A 24 14.18 6.04 7.55
CA LYS A 24 14.58 4.69 7.15
C LYS A 24 13.39 3.76 6.88
N ALA A 25 12.20 4.07 7.41
CA ALA A 25 11.04 3.20 7.28
C ALA A 25 10.56 3.09 5.83
N HIS A 26 10.62 4.16 5.03
CA HIS A 26 10.11 4.11 3.64
C HIS A 26 10.90 3.13 2.77
N VAL A 27 12.23 3.11 2.89
CA VAL A 27 13.09 2.17 2.14
C VAL A 27 12.79 0.73 2.54
N ARG A 28 12.62 0.48 3.85
CA ARG A 28 12.32 -0.84 4.39
C ARG A 28 10.94 -1.34 3.95
N ILE A 29 9.93 -0.47 3.95
CA ILE A 29 8.59 -0.78 3.42
C ILE A 29 8.65 -1.09 1.93
N ALA A 30 9.39 -0.29 1.14
CA ALA A 30 9.57 -0.53 -0.29
C ALA A 30 10.24 -1.88 -0.60
N GLN A 31 11.07 -2.38 0.32
CA GLN A 31 11.70 -3.71 0.26
C GLN A 31 10.86 -4.81 0.91
N MET A 32 9.64 -4.49 1.37
CA MET A 32 8.76 -5.41 2.10
C MET A 32 9.43 -6.02 3.35
N ASP A 33 10.31 -5.28 4.02
CA ASP A 33 10.97 -5.73 5.24
C ASP A 33 9.96 -5.88 6.39
N ALA A 34 9.61 -7.13 6.69
CA ALA A 34 8.71 -7.50 7.77
C ALA A 34 9.17 -7.04 9.16
N THR A 35 10.46 -6.73 9.34
CA THR A 35 11.01 -6.26 10.62
C THR A 35 10.91 -4.74 10.81
N THR A 36 10.27 -4.01 9.88
CA THR A 36 10.12 -2.55 9.94
C THR A 36 9.57 -2.05 11.28
N TRP A 37 8.58 -2.75 11.83
CA TRP A 37 7.93 -2.43 13.13
C TRP A 37 8.49 -3.25 14.31
N GLY A 38 9.67 -3.86 14.15
CA GLY A 38 10.31 -4.67 15.18
C GLY A 38 9.94 -6.16 15.12
N GLN A 39 10.63 -6.97 15.92
CA GLN A 39 10.50 -8.44 15.86
C GLN A 39 9.12 -8.95 16.28
N ALA A 40 8.46 -8.27 17.21
CA ALA A 40 7.11 -8.64 17.67
C ALA A 40 6.06 -8.58 16.54
N ALA A 41 6.22 -7.64 15.60
CA ALA A 41 5.29 -7.46 14.48
C ALA A 41 5.67 -8.26 13.22
N LYS A 42 6.82 -8.96 13.22
CA LYS A 42 7.39 -9.56 12.01
C LYS A 42 6.45 -10.56 11.33
N SER A 43 5.78 -11.42 12.10
CA SER A 43 4.88 -12.43 11.54
C SER A 43 3.70 -11.80 10.80
N GLU A 44 3.09 -10.76 11.38
CA GLU A 44 1.97 -10.05 10.78
C GLU A 44 2.41 -9.18 9.59
N ALA A 45 3.50 -8.44 9.73
CA ALA A 45 4.03 -7.61 8.65
C ALA A 45 4.41 -8.46 7.41
N ALA A 46 4.97 -9.66 7.62
CA ALA A 46 5.36 -10.56 6.53
C ALA A 46 4.19 -10.96 5.60
N ILE A 47 2.95 -10.97 6.11
CA ILE A 47 1.77 -11.33 5.32
C ILE A 47 0.93 -10.11 4.88
N ARG A 48 1.22 -8.92 5.43
CA ARG A 48 0.43 -7.71 5.17
C ARG A 48 1.10 -6.71 4.23
N LEU A 49 2.35 -6.93 3.82
CA LEU A 49 3.09 -5.99 2.95
C LEU A 49 2.84 -6.18 1.45
N ASN A 50 2.01 -7.14 1.05
CA ASN A 50 1.69 -7.44 -0.37
C ASN A 50 0.99 -6.30 -1.13
N TRP A 51 0.62 -5.21 -0.46
CA TRP A 51 0.15 -4.00 -1.15
C TRP A 51 1.30 -3.23 -1.83
N VAL A 52 2.55 -3.44 -1.40
CA VAL A 52 3.73 -2.74 -1.91
C VAL A 52 4.04 -3.14 -3.36
N ASP A 53 4.01 -4.43 -3.67
CA ASP A 53 4.27 -4.97 -5.00
C ASP A 53 3.00 -5.16 -5.85
N LEU A 54 1.83 -4.83 -5.28
CA LEU A 54 0.53 -4.94 -5.94
C LEU A 54 0.46 -4.28 -7.33
N PRO A 55 1.05 -3.10 -7.59
CA PRO A 55 1.05 -2.51 -8.94
C PRO A 55 1.67 -3.42 -10.02
N HIS A 56 2.54 -4.34 -9.62
CA HIS A 56 3.15 -5.32 -10.51
C HIS A 56 2.37 -6.65 -10.51
N THR A 57 2.09 -7.21 -9.34
CA THR A 57 1.44 -8.52 -9.21
C THR A 57 -0.02 -8.51 -9.70
N SER A 58 -0.75 -7.42 -9.49
CA SER A 58 -2.15 -7.29 -9.94
C SER A 58 -2.33 -7.28 -11.46
N ARG A 59 -1.28 -7.05 -12.24
CA ARG A 59 -1.34 -7.12 -13.72
C ARG A 59 -1.82 -8.49 -14.21
N ALA A 60 -1.50 -9.55 -13.46
CA ALA A 60 -1.93 -10.92 -13.75
C ALA A 60 -3.46 -11.10 -13.62
N LEU A 61 -4.17 -10.18 -12.97
CA LEU A 61 -5.63 -10.20 -12.83
C LEU A 61 -6.35 -9.64 -14.05
N LEU A 62 -5.67 -8.89 -14.93
CA LEU A 62 -6.31 -8.25 -16.08
C LEU A 62 -7.07 -9.24 -16.99
N PRO A 63 -6.54 -10.44 -17.32
CA PRO A 63 -7.30 -11.42 -18.08
C PRO A 63 -8.55 -11.94 -17.35
N VAL A 64 -8.47 -12.13 -16.02
CA VAL A 64 -9.59 -12.59 -15.19
C VAL A 64 -10.69 -11.51 -15.12
N ILE A 65 -10.27 -10.25 -14.99
CA ILE A 65 -11.17 -9.09 -15.01
C ILE A 65 -11.85 -9.00 -16.37
N ASN A 66 -11.11 -9.07 -17.48
CA ASN A 66 -11.68 -9.03 -18.83
C ASN A 66 -12.69 -10.16 -19.07
N SER A 67 -12.37 -11.38 -18.63
CA SER A 67 -13.32 -12.51 -18.70
C SER A 67 -14.60 -12.24 -17.91
N SER A 68 -14.48 -11.62 -16.74
CA SER A 68 -15.63 -11.24 -15.91
C SER A 68 -16.47 -10.15 -16.57
N LEU A 69 -15.83 -9.15 -17.18
CA LEU A 69 -16.52 -8.10 -17.92
C LEU A 69 -17.34 -8.68 -19.08
N GLU A 70 -16.77 -9.58 -19.88
CA GLU A 70 -17.49 -10.26 -20.96
C GLU A 70 -18.65 -11.12 -20.43
N LYS A 71 -18.43 -11.83 -19.33
CA LYS A 71 -19.45 -12.69 -18.71
C LYS A 71 -20.68 -11.91 -18.24
N PHE A 72 -20.48 -10.68 -17.78
CA PHE A 72 -21.54 -9.85 -17.19
C PHE A 72 -21.91 -8.64 -18.05
N LYS A 73 -21.53 -8.61 -19.32
CA LYS A 73 -21.73 -7.46 -20.23
C LYS A 73 -23.19 -7.04 -20.41
N ASP A 74 -24.13 -7.96 -20.21
CA ASP A 74 -25.58 -7.73 -20.40
C ASP A 74 -26.28 -7.29 -19.09
N PHE A 75 -25.52 -7.05 -18.01
CA PHE A 75 -26.03 -6.55 -16.73
C PHE A 75 -25.62 -5.10 -16.52
N ASP A 76 -26.58 -4.24 -16.20
CA ASP A 76 -26.34 -2.81 -15.94
C ASP A 76 -26.36 -2.46 -14.44
N ASN A 77 -26.82 -3.39 -13.59
CA ASN A 77 -26.97 -3.17 -12.15
C ASN A 77 -26.17 -4.19 -11.36
N PHE A 78 -25.24 -3.71 -10.53
CA PHE A 78 -24.41 -4.53 -9.66
C PHE A 78 -24.59 -4.09 -8.21
N ILE A 79 -24.81 -5.05 -7.32
CA ILE A 79 -24.93 -4.82 -5.88
C ILE A 79 -23.69 -5.40 -5.21
N LEU A 80 -22.84 -4.54 -4.64
CA LEU A 80 -21.67 -4.96 -3.88
C LEU A 80 -22.08 -5.26 -2.44
N CYS A 81 -22.03 -6.53 -2.05
CA CYS A 81 -22.30 -6.96 -0.67
C CYS A 81 -20.97 -7.14 0.08
N GLY A 82 -20.46 -6.06 0.69
CA GLY A 82 -19.20 -6.05 1.43
C GLY A 82 -19.31 -5.39 2.80
N MET A 83 -18.24 -5.49 3.61
CA MET A 83 -18.12 -4.80 4.91
C MET A 83 -16.68 -4.34 5.14
N GLY A 84 -16.50 -3.13 5.69
CA GLY A 84 -15.19 -2.60 6.02
C GLY A 84 -14.39 -2.23 4.77
N GLY A 85 -13.20 -2.81 4.58
CA GLY A 85 -12.35 -2.51 3.41
C GLY A 85 -12.88 -3.06 2.08
N SER A 86 -13.99 -3.81 2.09
CA SER A 86 -14.60 -4.43 0.90
C SER A 86 -15.97 -3.86 0.52
N SER A 87 -16.44 -2.82 1.21
CA SER A 87 -17.69 -2.09 0.92
C SER A 87 -17.44 -0.75 0.27
#